data_AF-A0A7Y9SNK9-F1
#
_entry.id   AF-A0A7Y9SNK9-F1
#
_cell.length_a   1.000
_cell.length_b   1.000
_cell.length_c   1.000
_cell.angle_alpha   90.00
_cell.angle_beta   90.00
_cell.angle_gamma   90.00
#
_symmetry.space_group_name_H-M   'P 1'
#
loop_
_entity.id
_entity.type
_entity.pdbx_description
1 polymer ?
#
loop_
_entity_poly.entity_id
_entity_poly.type
_entity_poly.pdbx_seq_one_letter_code
_entity_poly.pdbx_strand_id
1 'polypeptide(L)'
;MKSTKWKIFAARAMACLTLCLGTTAAQAACPSPFRLSGNIDQQWKQVTNSAWNKMLPQQWTDNGFHFYSRVRDRGPADGINTPSDLESEILKKVREEPEGTPNRWQIVLPILNSKGANLRVIYDYDGGKTSKCQLVTLSY
;
A
#
# COMPACT_ATOMS: atom_id res chain seq x y z
N MET A 1 53.33 47.85 -3.05
CA MET A 1 53.76 47.27 -1.76
C MET A 1 52.90 47.86 -0.66
N LYS A 2 52.19 47.03 0.12
CA LYS A 2 51.47 47.27 1.40
C LYS A 2 50.43 48.42 1.42
N SER A 3 49.13 48.13 1.27
CA SER A 3 48.20 47.59 2.30
C SER A 3 47.89 48.58 3.43
N THR A 4 46.61 48.91 3.61
CA THR A 4 45.75 48.50 4.76
C THR A 4 44.78 49.62 5.22
N LYS A 5 43.47 49.46 4.90
CA LYS A 5 42.27 49.59 5.78
C LYS A 5 41.92 51.01 6.35
N TRP A 6 40.67 51.42 6.59
CA TRP A 6 39.48 50.68 7.05
C TRP A 6 38.22 51.60 7.14
N LYS A 7 37.03 50.97 7.29
CA LYS A 7 35.78 51.44 7.94
C LYS A 7 34.81 52.30 7.07
N ILE A 8 33.47 52.15 7.02
CA ILE A 8 32.50 51.50 7.93
C ILE A 8 31.06 51.44 7.30
N PHE A 9 30.31 50.37 7.60
CA PHE A 9 28.83 50.15 7.67
C PHE A 9 27.90 50.40 6.46
N ALA A 10 27.24 49.31 6.03
CA ALA A 10 25.78 49.28 5.93
C ALA A 10 25.29 47.83 6.08
N ALA A 11 24.70 47.55 7.24
CA ALA A 11 23.98 46.31 7.53
C ALA A 11 22.69 46.25 6.69
N ARG A 12 22.47 45.16 5.97
CA ARG A 12 21.12 44.70 5.63
C ARG A 12 21.06 43.20 5.86
N ALA A 13 20.52 42.85 7.01
CA ALA A 13 20.12 41.50 7.35
C ALA A 13 19.01 41.05 6.38
N MET A 14 19.35 40.15 5.45
CA MET A 14 18.35 39.28 4.82
C MET A 14 18.15 38.07 5.72
N ALA A 15 17.29 38.24 6.72
CA ALA A 15 16.58 37.13 7.32
C ALA A 15 15.47 36.71 6.36
N CYS A 16 15.75 35.78 5.46
CA CYS A 16 14.71 35.06 4.73
C CYS A 16 14.66 33.64 5.28
N LEU A 17 13.54 33.38 5.95
CA LEU A 17 13.06 32.12 6.51
C LEU A 17 13.77 30.89 5.92
N THR A 18 14.50 30.19 6.78
CA THR A 18 14.52 28.72 6.72
C THR A 18 13.08 28.25 6.89
N LEU A 19 12.34 28.14 5.79
CA LEU A 19 11.20 27.27 5.68
C LEU A 19 11.73 25.86 5.96
N CYS A 20 11.68 25.47 7.23
CA CYS A 20 11.58 24.06 7.59
C CYS A 20 10.32 23.56 6.88
N LEU A 21 10.48 23.13 5.63
CA LEU A 21 9.65 22.11 5.04
C LEU A 21 9.78 20.93 6.00
N GLY A 22 8.83 20.87 6.93
CA GLY A 22 8.54 19.64 7.62
C GLY A 22 8.20 18.66 6.53
N THR A 23 9.18 17.83 6.17
CA THR A 23 8.92 16.59 5.48
C THR A 23 8.00 15.83 6.42
N THR A 24 6.70 15.96 6.24
CA THR A 24 5.77 14.93 6.68
C THR A 24 6.33 13.67 6.05
N ALA A 25 6.93 12.81 6.87
CA ALA A 25 7.41 11.53 6.40
C ALA A 25 6.23 10.93 5.65
N ALA A 26 6.36 10.79 4.33
CA ALA A 26 5.33 10.13 3.55
C ALA A 26 5.13 8.79 4.24
N GLN A 27 3.91 8.54 4.76
CA GLN A 27 3.59 7.24 5.33
C GLN A 27 4.04 6.21 4.28
N ALA A 28 4.83 5.23 4.70
CA ALA A 28 5.25 4.17 3.79
C ALA A 28 4.10 3.17 3.65
N ALA A 29 4.12 2.42 2.54
CA ALA A 29 3.24 1.28 2.35
C ALA A 29 3.38 0.28 3.51
N CYS A 30 2.42 -0.62 3.63
CA CYS A 30 2.49 -1.72 4.58
C CYS A 30 3.86 -2.43 4.49
N PRO A 31 4.70 -2.41 5.55
CA PRO A 31 6.03 -3.01 5.46
C PRO A 31 5.99 -4.54 5.51
N SER A 32 4.83 -5.12 5.83
CA SER A 32 4.66 -6.55 5.99
C SER A 32 4.27 -7.20 4.67
N PRO A 33 5.04 -8.18 4.16
CA PRO A 33 4.72 -8.83 2.91
C PRO A 33 3.40 -9.62 3.02
N PHE A 34 2.62 -9.60 1.95
CA PHE A 34 1.43 -10.44 1.83
C PHE A 34 1.85 -11.87 1.48
N ARG A 35 2.11 -12.67 2.51
CA ARG A 35 2.46 -14.10 2.39
C ARG A 35 1.45 -14.91 3.19
N LEU A 36 0.61 -15.64 2.48
CA LEU A 36 -0.38 -16.53 3.05
C LEU A 36 0.28 -17.79 3.59
N SER A 37 -0.41 -18.47 4.49
CA SER A 37 0.06 -19.71 5.10
C SER A 37 -1.04 -20.76 5.16
N GLY A 38 -0.65 -22.02 5.34
CA GLY A 38 -1.59 -23.15 5.35
C GLY A 38 -1.95 -23.62 3.95
N ASN A 39 -3.20 -24.07 3.76
CA ASN A 39 -3.66 -24.62 2.50
C ASN A 39 -4.23 -23.54 1.57
N ILE A 40 -3.38 -22.99 0.69
CA ILE A 40 -3.69 -21.79 -0.11
C ILE A 40 -4.05 -22.10 -1.57
N ASP A 41 -3.90 -23.35 -2.03
CA ASP A 41 -4.18 -23.76 -3.42
C ASP A 41 -5.64 -24.24 -3.62
N GLN A 42 -6.52 -23.97 -2.65
CA GLN A 42 -7.93 -24.32 -2.75
C GLN A 42 -8.70 -23.31 -3.57
N GLN A 43 -9.65 -23.79 -4.36
CA GLN A 43 -10.56 -22.93 -5.11
C GLN A 43 -11.35 -22.03 -4.15
N TRP A 44 -11.57 -20.76 -4.50
CA TRP A 44 -12.25 -19.80 -3.61
C TRP A 44 -13.59 -20.27 -3.06
N LYS A 45 -14.34 -21.07 -3.84
CA LYS A 45 -15.62 -21.68 -3.42
C LYS A 45 -15.50 -22.64 -2.23
N GLN A 46 -14.31 -23.17 -1.97
CA GLN A 46 -14.00 -24.11 -0.88
C GLN A 46 -13.36 -23.42 0.33
N VAL A 47 -12.81 -22.22 0.15
CA VAL A 47 -12.25 -21.42 1.23
C VAL A 47 -13.41 -20.86 2.04
N THR A 48 -13.37 -20.94 3.38
CA THR A 48 -14.34 -20.30 4.27
C THR A 48 -13.76 -19.01 4.85
N ASN A 49 -14.59 -18.14 5.42
CA ASN A 49 -14.11 -16.92 6.12
C ASN A 49 -13.07 -17.26 7.21
N SER A 50 -13.30 -18.33 7.97
CA SER A 50 -12.39 -18.74 9.04
C SER A 50 -11.07 -19.31 8.50
N ALA A 51 -11.12 -20.03 7.37
CA ALA A 51 -9.92 -20.50 6.69
C ALA A 51 -9.11 -19.31 6.14
N TRP A 52 -9.77 -18.37 5.46
CA TRP A 52 -9.16 -17.14 4.97
C TRP A 52 -8.46 -16.35 6.08
N ASN A 53 -9.16 -16.09 7.18
CA ASN A 53 -8.57 -15.35 8.31
C ASN A 53 -7.34 -16.03 8.91
N LYS A 54 -7.28 -17.37 8.87
CA LYS A 54 -6.12 -18.14 9.33
C LYS A 54 -4.97 -18.14 8.33
N MET A 55 -5.24 -17.99 7.04
CA MET A 55 -4.22 -17.90 6.00
C MET A 55 -3.50 -16.55 6.03
N LEU A 56 -4.19 -15.48 6.42
CA LEU A 56 -3.64 -14.14 6.45
C LEU A 56 -2.41 -14.05 7.38
N PRO A 57 -1.32 -13.42 6.95
CA PRO A 57 -0.20 -13.13 7.83
C PRO A 57 -0.65 -12.21 8.98
N GLN A 58 0.01 -12.32 10.14
CA GLN A 58 -0.43 -11.68 11.39
C GLN A 58 -0.69 -10.16 11.28
N GLN A 59 0.08 -9.48 10.42
CA GLN A 59 0.03 -8.04 10.20
C GLN A 59 -1.04 -7.62 9.19
N TRP A 60 -1.72 -8.57 8.56
CA TRP A 60 -2.81 -8.33 7.64
C TRP A 60 -4.14 -8.75 8.27
N THR A 61 -5.20 -8.08 7.85
CA THR A 61 -6.55 -8.39 8.32
C THR A 61 -7.57 -8.05 7.24
N ASP A 62 -8.71 -8.75 7.26
CA ASP A 62 -9.87 -8.49 6.41
C ASP A 62 -11.10 -8.35 7.30
N ASN A 63 -11.21 -7.18 7.93
CA ASN A 63 -12.26 -6.89 8.90
C ASN A 63 -13.63 -6.91 8.20
N GLY A 64 -14.50 -7.83 8.61
CA GLY A 64 -15.84 -8.00 8.02
C GLY A 64 -15.85 -8.82 6.72
N PHE A 65 -14.70 -9.34 6.27
CA PHE A 65 -14.60 -10.23 5.10
C PHE A 65 -15.08 -9.61 3.78
N HIS A 66 -15.10 -8.28 3.69
CA HIS A 66 -15.53 -7.58 2.49
C HIS A 66 -14.56 -7.84 1.33
N PHE A 67 -13.25 -7.79 1.60
CA PHE A 67 -12.25 -8.09 0.57
C PHE A 67 -12.37 -9.54 0.12
N TYR A 68 -12.42 -10.49 1.06
CA TYR A 68 -12.59 -11.91 0.79
C TYR A 68 -13.84 -12.20 -0.06
N SER A 69 -14.98 -11.60 0.29
CA SER A 69 -16.21 -11.77 -0.47
C SER A 69 -16.05 -11.25 -1.90
N ARG A 70 -15.34 -10.14 -2.10
CA ARG A 70 -15.10 -9.57 -3.43
C ARG A 70 -14.14 -10.41 -4.26
N VAL A 71 -13.02 -10.89 -3.70
CA VAL A 71 -12.08 -11.74 -4.45
C VAL A 71 -12.69 -13.10 -4.77
N ARG A 72 -13.52 -13.68 -3.89
CA ARG A 72 -14.22 -14.93 -4.18
C ARG A 72 -15.20 -14.80 -5.36
N ASP A 73 -15.90 -13.68 -5.45
CA ASP A 73 -16.91 -13.42 -6.48
C ASP A 73 -16.29 -13.06 -7.83
N ARG A 74 -15.31 -12.14 -7.82
CA ARG A 74 -14.71 -11.55 -9.03
C ARG A 74 -13.41 -12.23 -9.46
N GLY A 75 -12.59 -12.67 -8.51
CA GLY A 75 -11.24 -13.17 -8.75
C GLY A 75 -11.18 -14.24 -9.84
N PRO A 76 -12.06 -15.25 -9.84
CA PRO A 76 -12.05 -16.28 -10.88
C PRO A 76 -12.23 -15.74 -12.31
N ALA A 77 -13.04 -14.69 -12.50
CA ALA A 77 -13.21 -14.05 -13.81
C ALA A 77 -11.93 -13.34 -14.28
N ASP A 78 -11.08 -12.93 -13.34
CA ASP A 78 -9.81 -12.26 -13.54
C ASP A 78 -8.61 -13.24 -13.51
N GLY A 79 -8.87 -14.56 -13.48
CA GLY A 79 -7.84 -15.61 -13.44
C GLY A 79 -7.28 -15.92 -12.04
N ILE A 80 -7.79 -15.30 -10.99
CA ILE A 80 -7.41 -15.53 -9.59
C ILE A 80 -8.37 -16.58 -9.01
N ASN A 81 -8.05 -17.87 -9.17
CA ASN A 81 -8.93 -18.98 -8.79
C ASN A 81 -8.74 -19.44 -7.34
N THR A 82 -7.56 -19.16 -6.77
CA THR A 82 -7.14 -19.60 -5.45
C THR A 82 -6.51 -18.44 -4.65
N PRO A 83 -6.41 -18.55 -3.32
CA PRO A 83 -5.60 -17.64 -2.50
C PRO A 83 -4.13 -17.57 -2.95
N SER A 84 -3.56 -18.68 -3.39
CA SER A 84 -2.19 -18.78 -3.94
C SER A 84 -2.01 -17.90 -5.19
N ASP A 85 -2.99 -17.92 -6.10
CA ASP A 85 -2.98 -17.02 -7.28
C ASP A 85 -2.97 -15.55 -6.85
N LEU A 86 -3.80 -15.18 -5.87
CA LEU A 86 -3.87 -13.81 -5.36
C LEU A 86 -2.53 -13.37 -4.76
N GLU A 87 -1.91 -14.21 -3.91
CA GLU A 87 -0.58 -13.94 -3.37
C GLU A 87 0.42 -13.72 -4.51
N SER A 88 0.44 -14.61 -5.49
CA SER A 88 1.36 -14.54 -6.63
C SER A 88 1.22 -13.21 -7.37
N GLU A 89 0.00 -12.77 -7.65
CA GLU A 89 -0.26 -11.51 -8.36
C GLU A 89 0.09 -10.28 -7.51
N ILE A 90 -0.16 -10.30 -6.20
CA ILE A 90 0.27 -9.24 -5.27
C ILE A 90 1.81 -9.15 -5.22
N LEU A 91 2.51 -10.27 -5.26
CA LEU A 91 3.98 -10.29 -5.25
C LEU A 91 4.60 -9.82 -6.57
N LYS A 92 3.93 -10.07 -7.69
CA LYS A 92 4.30 -9.59 -9.04
C LYS A 92 3.90 -8.13 -9.31
N LYS A 93 3.22 -7.48 -8.36
CA LYS A 93 2.63 -6.13 -8.49
C LYS A 93 3.44 -5.19 -9.40
N VAL A 94 2.72 -4.45 -10.23
CA VAL A 94 3.30 -3.41 -11.08
C VAL A 94 3.87 -2.28 -10.21
N ARG A 95 3.07 -1.85 -9.22
CA ARG A 95 3.46 -0.84 -8.24
C ARG A 95 2.53 -0.87 -7.02
N GLU A 96 2.95 -0.20 -5.97
CA GLU A 96 2.17 0.02 -4.76
C GLU A 96 2.29 1.49 -4.37
N GLU A 97 1.16 2.17 -4.25
CA GLU A 97 1.11 3.62 -4.10
C GLU A 97 -0.11 4.07 -3.28
N PRO A 98 -0.11 5.31 -2.75
CA PRO A 98 -1.30 5.87 -2.13
C PRO A 98 -2.46 5.95 -3.13
N GLU A 99 -3.67 5.62 -2.66
CA GLU A 99 -4.88 5.61 -3.50
C GLU A 99 -5.49 7.01 -3.69
N GLY A 100 -5.20 7.94 -2.78
CA GLY A 100 -5.74 9.31 -2.75
C GLY A 100 -6.59 9.60 -1.51
N THR A 101 -7.12 8.55 -0.87
CA THR A 101 -7.74 8.65 0.46
C THR A 101 -6.67 8.57 1.57
N PRO A 102 -6.78 9.33 2.68
CA PRO A 102 -5.84 9.23 3.79
C PRO A 102 -5.69 7.80 4.30
N ASN A 103 -4.44 7.37 4.52
CA ASN A 103 -4.06 6.02 4.96
C ASN A 103 -4.47 4.88 4.00
N ARG A 104 -4.99 5.18 2.81
CA ARG A 104 -5.41 4.17 1.83
C ARG A 104 -4.34 3.97 0.77
N TRP A 105 -4.08 2.71 0.50
CA TRP A 105 -3.09 2.24 -0.45
C TRP A 105 -3.75 1.34 -1.48
N GLN A 106 -3.12 1.30 -2.66
CA GLN A 106 -3.48 0.38 -3.71
C GLN A 106 -2.25 -0.40 -4.17
N ILE A 107 -2.40 -1.73 -4.26
CA ILE A 107 -1.46 -2.60 -4.95
C ILE A 107 -2.00 -2.83 -6.35
N VAL A 108 -1.27 -2.36 -7.35
CA VAL A 108 -1.64 -2.46 -8.77
C VAL A 108 -1.16 -3.81 -9.30
N LEU A 109 -2.09 -4.71 -9.57
CA LEU A 109 -1.80 -6.07 -10.06
C LEU A 109 -1.58 -6.05 -11.59
N PRO A 110 -0.78 -6.97 -12.14
CA PRO A 110 -0.52 -7.06 -13.58
C PRO A 110 -1.67 -7.73 -14.37
N ILE A 111 -2.92 -7.52 -13.96
CA ILE A 111 -4.13 -8.03 -14.62
C ILE A 111 -4.94 -6.85 -15.14
N LEU A 112 -5.27 -6.83 -16.42
CA LEU A 112 -6.01 -5.75 -17.07
C LEU A 112 -7.45 -6.17 -17.37
N ASN A 113 -8.41 -5.25 -17.23
CA ASN A 113 -9.73 -5.42 -17.83
C ASN A 113 -9.72 -5.06 -19.33
N SER A 114 -10.88 -5.24 -19.97
CA SER A 114 -11.10 -4.87 -21.38
C SER A 114 -10.91 -3.39 -21.71
N LYS A 115 -10.87 -2.51 -20.71
CA LYS A 115 -10.62 -1.06 -20.85
C LYS A 115 -9.16 -0.68 -20.59
N GLY A 116 -8.28 -1.65 -20.34
CA GLY A 116 -6.87 -1.41 -20.02
C GLY A 116 -6.62 -0.90 -18.61
N ALA A 117 -7.58 -1.01 -17.69
CA ALA A 117 -7.40 -0.68 -16.28
C ALA A 117 -6.87 -1.90 -15.51
N ASN A 118 -5.84 -1.68 -14.68
CA ASN A 118 -5.28 -2.71 -13.81
C ASN A 118 -6.23 -3.07 -12.67
N LEU A 119 -6.27 -4.35 -12.34
CA LEU A 119 -6.84 -4.86 -11.10
C LEU A 119 -6.05 -4.31 -9.91
N ARG A 120 -6.76 -3.89 -8.86
CA ARG A 120 -6.21 -3.23 -7.68
C ARG A 120 -6.69 -3.90 -6.41
N VAL A 121 -5.75 -4.22 -5.53
CA VAL A 121 -6.03 -4.57 -4.12
C VAL A 121 -5.95 -3.29 -3.31
N ILE A 122 -7.06 -2.91 -2.69
CA ILE A 122 -7.14 -1.72 -1.85
C ILE A 122 -7.04 -2.13 -0.39
N TYR A 123 -6.19 -1.45 0.36
CA TYR A 123 -6.04 -1.67 1.79
C TYR A 123 -5.79 -0.35 2.53
N ASP A 124 -6.12 -0.32 3.81
CA ASP A 124 -5.85 0.80 4.70
C ASP A 124 -4.65 0.46 5.62
N TYR A 125 -3.74 1.42 5.80
CA TYR A 125 -2.60 1.35 6.71
C TYR A 125 -2.20 2.76 7.16
N ASP A 126 -2.26 2.99 8.47
CA ASP A 126 -2.02 4.30 9.09
C ASP A 126 -0.56 4.56 9.50
N GLY A 127 0.37 3.62 9.23
CA GLY A 127 1.78 3.77 9.55
C GLY A 127 2.17 3.56 11.02
N GLY A 128 1.22 3.21 11.90
CA GLY A 128 1.51 2.95 13.30
C GLY A 128 2.35 1.67 13.50
N LYS A 129 3.20 1.66 14.53
CA LYS A 129 4.10 0.52 14.83
C LYS A 129 3.38 -0.81 15.08
N THR A 130 2.14 -0.75 15.55
CA THR A 130 1.29 -1.92 15.83
C THR A 130 0.12 -2.03 14.86
N SER A 131 0.09 -1.18 13.84
CA SER A 131 -1.03 -1.07 12.93
C SER A 131 -1.00 -2.21 11.94
N LYS A 132 -2.18 -2.78 11.70
CA LYS A 132 -2.36 -3.82 10.70
C LYS A 132 -2.69 -3.20 9.36
N CYS A 133 -2.37 -3.93 8.31
CA CYS A 133 -2.73 -3.62 6.94
C CYS A 133 -4.10 -4.25 6.69
N GLN A 134 -5.12 -3.40 6.62
CA GLN A 134 -6.51 -3.83 6.53
C GLN A 134 -6.94 -3.90 5.08
N LEU A 135 -7.17 -5.10 4.58
CA LEU A 135 -7.78 -5.33 3.27
C LEU A 135 -9.18 -4.70 3.23
N VAL A 136 -9.45 -3.95 2.16
CA VAL A 136 -10.71 -3.23 1.96
C VAL A 136 -11.50 -3.85 0.82
N THR A 137 -10.93 -3.89 -0.39
CA THR A 137 -11.64 -4.40 -1.58
C THR A 137 -10.69 -4.77 -2.71
N LEU A 138 -11.23 -5.48 -3.70
CA LEU A 138 -10.60 -5.76 -4.99
C LEU A 138 -11.39 -5.02 -6.08
N SER A 139 -10.76 -4.17 -6.87
CA SER A 139 -11.44 -3.30 -7.86
C SER A 139 -10.58 -3.00 -9.09
N TYR A 140 -11.16 -2.38 -10.13
CA TYR A 140 -10.43 -1.89 -11.30
C TYR A 140 -10.26 -0.39 -11.22
#